data_AF-A0A495QWU0-F1
#
_entry.id   AF-A0A495QWU0-F1
#
_cell.length_a   1.000
_cell.length_b   1.000
_cell.length_c   1.000
_cell.angle_alpha   90.00
_cell.angle_beta   90.00
_cell.angle_gamma   90.00
#
_symmetry.space_group_name_H-M   'P 1'
#
loop_
_entity.id
_entity.type
_entity.pdbx_description
1 polymer ?
#
loop_
_entity_poly.entity_id
_entity_poly.type
_entity_poly.pdbx_seq_one_letter_code
_entity_poly.pdbx_strand_id
1 'polypeptide(L)'
;MTIVPAVTYDRFAEMRDRRVAVAAATIGISTGSVPSEEQLAHLAWHVGVVEPSQLAPLLSRYPIPVTTARCTASHRQVPDPLQELLPLPHPLDYEWRFEPRTRALLADRCHDFARDSGAIALLGTPTLVPHFCGRTRDLLLVDSNAGVMSALDRADLLGTVERSLADLRSWSPPRAWAHRADVVVGDPPWYPDGFATFVHAAALLVRPGGTVLLCVPDVLTRPSAAPELQDVQALAKRVGLSLQHVQPRSLRYRTPFFEYRALHAAGVTLVPHDWRAGTLWQLTKRPVVAAPEPHADSLSAPLPLNCAENTEVALGNVRLRVLDLPSRASGKLAFDTLVPGDTLPSVSRRHSVRARANVWTSGNSVLTCPDSRLAATLLYQLGARTSPLTLRDATDTIVEFGIRHHIPLEDMRQAITKIDEIVTAEQAAYQTYCSGI
;
A
#
# COMPACT_ATOMS: atom_id res chain seq x y z
N MET A 1 6.33 6.98 -30.08
CA MET A 1 5.64 5.83 -29.43
C MET A 1 6.61 5.21 -28.46
N THR A 2 6.46 5.49 -27.16
CA THR A 2 7.29 4.85 -26.12
C THR A 2 6.61 3.53 -25.78
N ILE A 3 7.19 2.41 -26.25
CA ILE A 3 6.68 1.07 -25.99
C ILE A 3 7.29 0.60 -24.67
N VAL A 4 6.48 0.09 -23.73
CA VAL A 4 7.00 -0.64 -22.57
C VAL A 4 7.63 -1.93 -23.10
N PRO A 5 8.96 -2.10 -23.03
CA PRO A 5 9.61 -3.24 -23.64
C PRO A 5 9.09 -4.54 -23.02
N ALA A 6 8.75 -5.52 -23.85
CA ALA A 6 8.43 -6.86 -23.38
C ALA A 6 9.67 -7.46 -22.74
N VAL A 7 9.56 -7.81 -21.46
CA VAL A 7 10.65 -8.45 -20.71
C VAL A 7 10.33 -9.93 -20.57
N THR A 8 11.07 -10.78 -21.28
CA THR A 8 11.05 -12.24 -21.05
C THR A 8 11.72 -12.55 -19.71
N TYR A 9 11.45 -13.71 -19.12
CA TYR A 9 12.06 -14.09 -17.83
C TYR A 9 13.60 -14.02 -17.85
N ASP A 10 14.22 -14.51 -18.93
CA ASP A 10 15.68 -14.45 -19.08
C ASP A 10 16.20 -13.00 -19.20
N ARG A 11 15.47 -12.13 -19.93
CA ARG A 11 15.79 -10.70 -19.99
C ARG A 11 15.52 -9.98 -18.67
N PHE A 12 14.55 -10.42 -17.87
CA PHE A 12 14.30 -9.91 -16.53
C PHE A 12 15.49 -10.21 -15.63
N ALA A 13 15.96 -11.46 -15.63
CA ALA A 13 17.16 -11.87 -14.90
C ALA A 13 18.37 -11.07 -15.37
N GLU A 14 18.61 -10.96 -16.67
CA GLU A 14 19.75 -10.19 -17.23
C GLU A 14 19.69 -8.69 -16.88
N MET A 15 18.53 -8.04 -17.04
CA MET A 15 18.36 -6.62 -16.69
C MET A 15 18.49 -6.38 -15.19
N ARG A 16 18.00 -7.32 -14.37
CA ARG A 16 18.18 -7.28 -12.92
C ARG A 16 19.66 -7.43 -12.58
N ASP A 17 20.34 -8.41 -13.12
CA ASP A 17 21.76 -8.69 -12.85
C ASP A 17 22.64 -7.52 -13.33
N ARG A 18 22.31 -6.91 -14.48
CA ARG A 18 22.97 -5.68 -14.96
C ARG A 18 22.70 -4.48 -14.06
N ARG A 19 21.47 -4.30 -13.56
CA ARG A 19 21.14 -3.20 -12.64
C ARG A 19 21.83 -3.40 -11.29
N VAL A 20 21.87 -4.63 -10.79
CA VAL A 20 22.66 -5.05 -9.62
C VAL A 20 24.13 -4.73 -9.86
N ALA A 21 24.70 -5.09 -11.00
CA ALA A 21 26.10 -4.81 -11.31
C ALA A 21 26.41 -3.29 -11.37
N VAL A 22 25.55 -2.48 -12.00
CA VAL A 22 25.72 -1.02 -12.06
C VAL A 22 25.59 -0.39 -10.66
N ALA A 23 24.61 -0.84 -9.89
CA ALA A 23 24.42 -0.41 -8.51
C ALA A 23 25.62 -0.79 -7.63
N ALA A 24 26.07 -2.04 -7.72
CA ALA A 24 27.25 -2.57 -7.05
C ALA A 24 28.50 -1.75 -7.39
N ALA A 25 28.72 -1.41 -8.67
CA ALA A 25 29.83 -0.56 -9.09
C ALA A 25 29.73 0.86 -8.50
N THR A 26 28.53 1.45 -8.48
CA THR A 26 28.28 2.81 -7.95
C THR A 26 28.63 2.93 -6.46
N ILE A 27 28.57 1.81 -5.74
CA ILE A 27 28.75 1.75 -4.29
C ILE A 27 30.04 1.01 -3.89
N GLY A 28 30.93 0.79 -4.86
CA GLY A 28 32.26 0.23 -4.65
C GLY A 28 32.29 -1.27 -4.31
N ILE A 29 31.26 -2.04 -4.65
CA ILE A 29 31.32 -3.51 -4.61
C ILE A 29 32.07 -3.99 -5.85
N SER A 30 33.19 -4.70 -5.63
CA SER A 30 33.96 -5.34 -6.69
C SER A 30 33.66 -6.83 -6.77
N THR A 31 33.85 -7.42 -7.94
CA THR A 31 33.66 -8.86 -8.15
C THR A 31 34.62 -9.65 -7.26
N GLY A 32 34.08 -10.52 -6.40
CA GLY A 32 34.87 -11.34 -5.47
C GLY A 32 35.12 -10.73 -4.09
N SER A 33 34.65 -9.50 -3.82
CA SER A 33 34.62 -8.98 -2.44
C SER A 33 33.36 -9.46 -1.71
N VAL A 34 33.47 -9.60 -0.38
CA VAL A 34 32.29 -9.73 0.48
C VAL A 34 31.76 -8.31 0.71
N PRO A 35 30.60 -7.94 0.14
CA PRO A 35 30.08 -6.59 0.30
C PRO A 35 29.72 -6.35 1.76
N SER A 36 29.96 -5.12 2.25
CA SER A 36 29.49 -4.75 3.59
C SER A 36 27.96 -4.70 3.64
N GLU A 37 27.40 -4.80 4.83
CA GLU A 37 25.97 -4.58 5.07
C GLU A 37 25.46 -3.25 4.49
N GLU A 38 26.27 -2.20 4.59
CA GLU A 38 26.00 -0.87 4.03
C GLU A 38 25.93 -0.89 2.51
N GLN A 39 26.88 -1.57 1.87
CA GLN A 39 26.88 -1.72 0.41
C GLN A 39 25.69 -2.58 -0.05
N LEU A 40 25.24 -3.56 0.73
CA LEU A 40 24.08 -4.36 0.38
C LEU A 40 22.76 -3.59 0.54
N ALA A 41 22.62 -2.77 1.58
CA ALA A 41 21.48 -1.87 1.74
C ALA A 41 21.41 -0.86 0.58
N HIS A 42 22.55 -0.31 0.17
CA HIS A 42 22.65 0.64 -0.93
C HIS A 42 22.44 -0.04 -2.31
N LEU A 43 22.85 -1.31 -2.44
CA LEU A 43 22.53 -2.15 -3.60
C LEU A 43 21.01 -2.40 -3.69
N ALA A 44 20.39 -2.83 -2.59
CA ALA A 44 18.95 -3.04 -2.51
C ALA A 44 18.17 -1.76 -2.84
N TRP A 45 18.66 -0.60 -2.42
CA TRP A 45 18.12 0.71 -2.75
C TRP A 45 18.20 1.08 -4.24
N HIS A 46 19.39 0.92 -4.83
CA HIS A 46 19.63 1.26 -6.24
C HIS A 46 18.92 0.29 -7.19
N VAL A 47 18.83 -0.98 -6.78
CA VAL A 47 18.07 -2.00 -7.49
C VAL A 47 16.57 -1.78 -7.28
N GLY A 48 16.17 -1.30 -6.09
CA GLY A 48 14.94 -0.59 -5.71
C GLY A 48 13.61 -1.32 -5.90
N VAL A 49 13.66 -2.59 -6.26
CA VAL A 49 12.62 -3.14 -7.14
C VAL A 49 12.50 -4.68 -7.01
N VAL A 50 12.53 -5.27 -5.81
CA VAL A 50 12.39 -6.74 -5.66
C VAL A 50 11.42 -7.07 -4.53
N GLU A 51 10.36 -7.84 -4.80
CA GLU A 51 9.44 -8.30 -3.73
C GLU A 51 10.22 -8.94 -2.56
N PRO A 52 9.85 -8.70 -1.28
CA PRO A 52 10.57 -9.24 -0.11
C PRO A 52 10.86 -10.75 -0.17
N SER A 53 9.90 -11.53 -0.65
CA SER A 53 10.02 -12.99 -0.82
C SER A 53 11.07 -13.40 -1.85
N GLN A 54 11.45 -12.51 -2.76
CA GLN A 54 12.49 -12.72 -3.75
C GLN A 54 13.88 -12.28 -3.26
N LEU A 55 13.97 -11.57 -2.12
CA LEU A 55 15.24 -11.18 -1.50
C LEU A 55 15.89 -12.33 -0.72
N ALA A 56 15.11 -13.15 -0.01
CA ALA A 56 15.67 -14.23 0.81
C ALA A 56 16.56 -15.22 0.01
N PRO A 57 16.19 -15.69 -1.20
CA PRO A 57 17.08 -16.52 -2.01
C PRO A 57 18.36 -15.79 -2.45
N LEU A 58 18.32 -14.47 -2.66
CA LEU A 58 19.51 -13.68 -3.00
C LEU A 58 20.45 -13.56 -1.80
N LEU A 59 19.92 -13.28 -0.60
CA LEU A 59 20.71 -13.17 0.63
C LEU A 59 21.30 -14.52 1.06
N SER A 60 20.58 -15.63 0.84
CA SER A 60 21.08 -16.98 1.15
C SER A 60 22.33 -17.38 0.33
N ARG A 61 22.53 -16.77 -0.85
CA ARG A 61 23.70 -17.01 -1.71
C ARG A 61 24.93 -16.24 -1.24
N TYR A 62 24.76 -15.25 -0.36
CA TYR A 62 25.81 -14.36 0.11
C TYR A 62 25.59 -14.05 1.60
N PRO A 63 25.91 -14.98 2.54
CA PRO A 63 25.69 -14.78 3.97
C PRO A 63 26.53 -13.62 4.52
N ILE A 64 25.92 -12.77 5.35
CA ILE A 64 26.46 -11.44 5.73
C ILE A 64 26.70 -11.38 7.25
N PRO A 65 27.85 -10.88 7.74
CA PRO A 65 28.06 -10.56 9.15
C PRO A 65 27.47 -9.19 9.52
N VAL A 66 26.84 -9.12 10.70
CA VAL A 66 26.14 -7.91 11.20
C VAL A 66 27.13 -6.86 11.72
N THR A 67 27.18 -5.68 11.10
CA THR A 67 27.96 -4.51 11.59
C THR A 67 27.20 -3.20 11.33
N THR A 68 27.23 -2.29 12.28
CA THR A 68 26.51 -1.00 12.24
C THR A 68 26.94 -0.11 11.06
N ALA A 69 26.07 0.03 10.05
CA ALA A 69 26.27 0.86 8.86
C ALA A 69 26.23 2.38 9.17
N ARG A 70 27.12 3.16 8.54
CA ARG A 70 27.25 4.62 8.76
C ARG A 70 26.34 5.45 7.84
N CYS A 71 25.86 4.88 6.73
CA CYS A 71 25.12 5.61 5.68
C CYS A 71 23.61 5.81 5.96
N THR A 72 23.02 5.13 6.94
CA THR A 72 21.63 5.36 7.38
C THR A 72 21.38 6.83 7.74
N ALA A 73 22.42 7.56 8.16
CA ALA A 73 22.36 9.00 8.44
C ALA A 73 21.97 9.86 7.21
N SER A 74 22.37 9.47 5.99
CA SER A 74 22.01 10.19 4.74
C SER A 74 20.65 9.78 4.17
N HIS A 75 20.16 8.61 4.62
CA HIS A 75 18.81 8.10 4.39
C HIS A 75 17.88 8.37 5.58
N ARG A 76 18.32 9.18 6.55
CA ARG A 76 17.44 9.62 7.63
C ARG A 76 16.26 10.33 7.00
N GLN A 77 15.08 9.98 7.48
CA GLN A 77 13.87 10.54 6.92
C GLN A 77 13.93 12.05 6.97
N VAL A 78 13.48 12.69 5.89
CA VAL A 78 12.94 14.02 6.04
C VAL A 78 11.73 13.87 6.98
N PRO A 79 11.70 14.57 8.13
CA PRO A 79 10.53 14.56 8.99
C PRO A 79 9.28 14.82 8.17
N ASP A 80 8.28 13.99 8.35
CA ASP A 80 7.06 14.03 7.56
C ASP A 80 5.88 14.15 8.51
N PRO A 81 5.41 15.38 8.77
CA PRO A 81 4.37 15.64 9.76
C PRO A 81 3.05 14.92 9.43
N LEU A 82 2.83 14.55 8.15
CA LEU A 82 1.65 13.75 7.79
C LEU A 82 1.71 12.34 8.37
N GLN A 83 2.89 11.78 8.58
CA GLN A 83 3.02 10.43 9.11
C GLN A 83 2.63 10.33 10.58
N GLU A 84 2.90 11.37 11.36
CA GLU A 84 2.51 11.45 12.77
C GLU A 84 0.99 11.66 12.91
N LEU A 85 0.38 12.33 11.93
CA LEU A 85 -1.06 12.60 11.91
C LEU A 85 -1.89 11.38 11.50
N LEU A 86 -1.44 10.67 10.46
CA LEU A 86 -2.24 9.64 9.80
C LEU A 86 -2.16 8.29 10.55
N PRO A 87 -3.22 7.45 10.51
CA PRO A 87 -3.17 6.12 11.11
C PRO A 87 -2.05 5.27 10.50
N LEU A 88 -1.61 4.20 11.17
CA LEU A 88 -0.66 3.27 10.55
C LEU A 88 -1.25 2.70 9.25
N PRO A 89 -0.48 2.67 8.14
CA PRO A 89 -0.93 2.00 6.92
C PRO A 89 -1.27 0.53 7.18
N HIS A 90 -2.27 0.00 6.46
CA HIS A 90 -2.68 -1.40 6.62
C HIS A 90 -2.41 -2.22 5.35
N PRO A 91 -1.85 -3.45 5.44
CA PRO A 91 -1.52 -4.28 4.27
C PRO A 91 -2.74 -4.80 3.49
N LEU A 92 -3.95 -4.65 4.03
CA LEU A 92 -5.20 -4.96 3.34
C LEU A 92 -5.73 -3.78 2.50
N ASP A 93 -5.29 -2.55 2.77
CA ASP A 93 -5.69 -1.35 2.01
C ASP A 93 -4.77 -1.10 0.80
N TYR A 94 -3.70 -1.88 0.66
CA TYR A 94 -2.62 -1.60 -0.28
C TYR A 94 -2.02 -0.20 -0.09
N GLU A 95 -1.91 0.24 1.16
CA GLU A 95 -1.56 1.61 1.49
C GLU A 95 -0.05 1.83 1.55
N TRP A 96 0.53 2.24 0.43
CA TRP A 96 1.88 2.82 0.38
C TRP A 96 1.77 4.32 0.17
N ARG A 97 2.40 5.09 1.04
CA ARG A 97 2.36 6.56 0.96
C ARG A 97 3.60 7.09 0.28
N PHE A 98 3.44 8.07 -0.59
CA PHE A 98 4.56 8.77 -1.21
C PHE A 98 5.47 9.42 -0.17
N GLU A 99 6.77 9.43 -0.43
CA GLU A 99 7.69 10.28 0.33
C GLU A 99 7.42 11.78 0.06
N PRO A 100 7.85 12.70 0.95
CA PRO A 100 7.63 14.14 0.78
C PRO A 100 8.08 14.69 -0.59
N ARG A 101 9.22 14.25 -1.12
CA ARG A 101 9.74 14.71 -2.42
C ARG A 101 8.87 14.26 -3.59
N THR A 102 8.35 13.04 -3.52
CA THR A 102 7.42 12.51 -4.54
C THR A 102 6.09 13.25 -4.51
N ARG A 103 5.60 13.62 -3.31
CA ARG A 103 4.38 14.43 -3.19
C ARG A 103 4.55 15.82 -3.80
N ALA A 104 5.68 16.48 -3.51
CA ALA A 104 6.02 17.77 -4.12
C ALA A 104 6.11 17.65 -5.65
N LEU A 105 6.85 16.66 -6.17
CA LEU A 105 6.97 16.39 -7.60
C LEU A 105 5.58 16.23 -8.27
N LEU A 106 4.70 15.42 -7.69
CA LEU A 106 3.37 15.19 -8.25
C LEU A 106 2.50 16.45 -8.19
N ALA A 107 2.56 17.21 -7.09
CA ALA A 107 1.84 18.46 -6.95
C ALA A 107 2.29 19.52 -7.98
N ASP A 108 3.60 19.68 -8.17
CA ASP A 108 4.17 20.60 -9.16
C ASP A 108 3.70 20.22 -10.57
N ARG A 109 3.73 18.93 -10.92
CA ARG A 109 3.20 18.44 -12.20
C ARG A 109 1.72 18.72 -12.37
N CYS A 110 0.92 18.60 -11.31
CA CYS A 110 -0.49 18.95 -11.38
C CYS A 110 -0.66 20.45 -11.68
N HIS A 111 0.10 21.32 -11.03
CA HIS A 111 0.06 22.75 -11.31
C HIS A 111 0.50 23.09 -12.73
N ASP A 112 1.54 22.43 -13.26
CA ASP A 112 2.00 22.62 -14.64
C ASP A 112 0.89 22.32 -15.67
N PHE A 113 0.13 21.26 -15.46
CA PHE A 113 -0.91 20.82 -16.40
C PHE A 113 -2.28 21.50 -16.16
N ALA A 114 -2.66 21.75 -14.90
CA ALA A 114 -3.91 22.41 -14.56
C ALA A 114 -3.84 23.93 -14.77
N ARG A 115 -2.64 24.53 -14.74
CA ARG A 115 -2.44 25.99 -14.68
C ARG A 115 -3.10 26.58 -13.43
N ASP A 116 -3.26 27.90 -13.36
CA ASP A 116 -3.69 28.61 -12.14
C ASP A 116 -5.13 28.31 -11.67
N SER A 117 -5.98 27.75 -12.54
CA SER A 117 -7.40 27.54 -12.25
C SER A 117 -7.98 26.21 -12.74
N GLY A 118 -7.14 25.27 -13.17
CA GLY A 118 -7.61 23.98 -13.67
C GLY A 118 -8.12 23.05 -12.57
N ALA A 119 -9.03 22.16 -12.96
CA ALA A 119 -9.62 21.17 -12.10
C ALA A 119 -8.68 19.96 -11.94
N ILE A 120 -8.39 19.60 -10.69
CA ILE A 120 -7.52 18.48 -10.34
C ILE A 120 -8.37 17.40 -9.67
N ALA A 121 -8.21 16.14 -10.08
CA ALA A 121 -8.79 15.00 -9.38
C ALA A 121 -7.69 14.05 -8.85
N LEU A 122 -7.85 13.61 -7.61
CA LEU A 122 -6.94 12.73 -6.90
C LEU A 122 -7.64 11.40 -6.63
N LEU A 123 -7.09 10.30 -7.15
CA LEU A 123 -7.61 8.95 -6.99
C LEU A 123 -6.63 8.13 -6.15
N GLY A 124 -7.03 7.75 -4.93
CA GLY A 124 -6.19 6.95 -4.03
C GLY A 124 -4.91 7.68 -3.56
N THR A 125 -4.86 9.01 -3.66
CA THR A 125 -3.68 9.82 -3.29
C THR A 125 -4.00 10.93 -2.28
N PRO A 126 -4.59 10.61 -1.12
CA PRO A 126 -5.10 11.60 -0.17
C PRO A 126 -3.98 12.44 0.45
N THR A 127 -2.76 11.90 0.51
CA THR A 127 -1.59 12.63 1.03
C THR A 127 -1.13 13.78 0.15
N LEU A 128 -1.65 13.92 -1.08
CA LEU A 128 -1.34 15.07 -1.94
C LEU A 128 -2.18 16.31 -1.62
N VAL A 129 -3.34 16.15 -0.96
CA VAL A 129 -4.28 17.24 -0.66
C VAL A 129 -3.61 18.44 0.03
N PRO A 130 -2.73 18.28 1.03
CA PRO A 130 -2.09 19.41 1.71
C PRO A 130 -1.30 20.33 0.78
N HIS A 131 -0.83 19.84 -0.37
CA HIS A 131 -0.11 20.67 -1.35
C HIS A 131 -1.03 21.62 -2.14
N PHE A 132 -2.34 21.35 -2.15
CA PHE A 132 -3.33 22.10 -2.90
C PHE A 132 -4.26 22.95 -2.02
N CYS A 133 -4.28 22.69 -0.71
CA CYS A 133 -5.12 23.41 0.24
C CYS A 133 -4.84 24.92 0.17
N GLY A 134 -5.89 25.74 0.01
CA GLY A 134 -5.79 27.20 -0.16
C GLY A 134 -5.27 27.69 -1.51
N ARG A 135 -4.79 26.80 -2.39
CA ARG A 135 -4.20 27.13 -3.70
C ARG A 135 -5.08 26.74 -4.88
N THR A 136 -5.81 25.64 -4.76
CA THR A 136 -6.69 25.11 -5.82
C THR A 136 -8.13 25.08 -5.32
N ARG A 137 -9.04 25.69 -6.06
CA ARG A 137 -10.48 25.72 -5.72
C ARG A 137 -11.24 24.50 -6.27
N ASP A 138 -10.84 24.00 -7.43
CA ASP A 138 -11.46 22.85 -8.09
C ASP A 138 -10.61 21.60 -7.84
N LEU A 139 -10.82 20.98 -6.68
CA LEU A 139 -10.13 19.75 -6.27
C LEU A 139 -11.13 18.68 -5.85
N LEU A 140 -11.06 17.51 -6.49
CA LEU A 140 -11.77 16.30 -6.11
C LEU A 140 -10.80 15.28 -5.52
N LEU A 141 -11.14 14.73 -4.37
CA LEU A 141 -10.47 13.58 -3.77
C LEU A 141 -11.41 12.37 -3.73
N VAL A 142 -10.96 11.25 -4.27
CA VAL A 142 -11.66 9.96 -4.15
C VAL A 142 -10.72 8.94 -3.52
N ASP A 143 -11.15 8.38 -2.39
CA ASP A 143 -10.39 7.37 -1.65
C ASP A 143 -11.35 6.46 -0.88
N SER A 144 -10.97 5.20 -0.64
CA SER A 144 -11.78 4.25 0.14
C SER A 144 -11.40 4.18 1.62
N ASN A 145 -10.29 4.80 2.03
CA ASN A 145 -9.72 4.72 3.36
C ASN A 145 -10.31 5.79 4.29
N ALA A 146 -11.39 5.42 4.98
CA ALA A 146 -12.09 6.31 5.92
C ALA A 146 -11.17 6.84 7.05
N GLY A 147 -10.22 6.03 7.51
CA GLY A 147 -9.29 6.41 8.58
C GLY A 147 -8.36 7.55 8.17
N VAL A 148 -7.79 7.47 6.96
CA VAL A 148 -6.94 8.54 6.40
C VAL A 148 -7.75 9.81 6.14
N MET A 149 -8.92 9.67 5.52
CA MET A 149 -9.82 10.80 5.25
C MET A 149 -10.22 11.53 6.54
N SER A 150 -10.59 10.77 7.58
CA SER A 150 -10.97 11.33 8.88
C SER A 150 -9.78 12.00 9.59
N ALA A 151 -8.57 11.45 9.48
CA ALA A 151 -7.37 12.05 10.06
C ALA A 151 -7.00 13.38 9.38
N LEU A 152 -7.09 13.46 8.06
CA LEU A 152 -6.89 14.71 7.32
C LEU A 152 -7.95 15.77 7.67
N ASP A 153 -9.20 15.36 7.84
CA ASP A 153 -10.30 16.25 8.23
C ASP A 153 -10.08 16.85 9.62
N ARG A 154 -9.73 16.01 10.60
CA ARG A 154 -9.44 16.46 11.98
C ARG A 154 -8.25 17.42 12.07
N ALA A 155 -7.32 17.33 11.13
CA ALA A 155 -6.19 18.24 11.02
C ALA A 155 -6.47 19.49 10.20
N ASP A 156 -7.71 19.70 9.76
CA ASP A 156 -8.11 20.80 8.87
C ASP A 156 -7.31 20.86 7.55
N LEU A 157 -6.85 19.69 7.08
CA LEU A 157 -6.06 19.60 5.84
C LEU A 157 -6.92 19.38 4.60
N LEU A 158 -8.20 19.07 4.76
CA LEU A 158 -9.14 18.90 3.65
C LEU A 158 -9.79 20.21 3.21
N GLY A 159 -9.91 21.21 4.07
CA GLY A 159 -10.48 22.53 3.73
C GLY A 159 -11.77 22.44 2.90
N THR A 160 -11.79 23.08 1.74
CA THR A 160 -12.95 23.11 0.82
C THR A 160 -12.93 22.04 -0.27
N VAL A 161 -12.12 20.98 -0.11
CA VAL A 161 -11.97 19.92 -1.13
C VAL A 161 -13.26 19.11 -1.27
N GLU A 162 -13.72 18.91 -2.51
CA GLU A 162 -14.80 17.96 -2.77
C GLU A 162 -14.26 16.54 -2.56
N ARG A 163 -14.97 15.75 -1.77
CA ARG A 163 -14.49 14.43 -1.33
C ARG A 163 -15.54 13.35 -1.56
N SER A 164 -15.07 12.18 -1.99
CA SER A 164 -15.86 10.97 -2.14
C SER A 164 -15.16 9.82 -1.41
N LEU A 165 -15.71 9.41 -0.27
CA LEU A 165 -15.29 8.20 0.43
C LEU A 165 -15.93 7.00 -0.27
N ALA A 166 -15.21 6.37 -1.20
CA ALA A 166 -15.76 5.33 -2.05
C ALA A 166 -14.71 4.36 -2.58
N ASP A 167 -15.14 3.11 -2.78
CA ASP A 167 -14.42 2.14 -3.58
C ASP A 167 -14.62 2.43 -5.06
N LEU A 168 -13.53 2.66 -5.78
CA LEU A 168 -13.59 3.00 -7.20
C LEU A 168 -14.23 1.89 -8.07
N ARG A 169 -14.30 0.65 -7.60
CA ARG A 169 -14.94 -0.47 -8.32
C ARG A 169 -16.45 -0.29 -8.50
N SER A 170 -17.10 0.39 -7.56
CA SER A 170 -18.54 0.66 -7.56
C SER A 170 -18.85 2.15 -7.68
N TRP A 171 -17.85 2.98 -7.97
CA TRP A 171 -17.97 4.42 -7.97
C TRP A 171 -18.22 4.97 -9.37
N SER A 172 -19.00 6.04 -9.44
CA SER A 172 -19.21 6.85 -10.64
C SER A 172 -18.91 8.31 -10.32
N PRO A 173 -18.31 9.09 -11.25
CA PRO A 173 -18.03 10.49 -11.01
C PRO A 173 -19.30 11.30 -10.76
N PRO A 174 -19.28 12.26 -9.82
CA PRO A 174 -20.32 13.27 -9.74
C PRO A 174 -20.48 13.96 -11.10
N ARG A 175 -21.72 14.34 -11.45
CA ARG A 175 -22.01 15.00 -12.73
C ARG A 175 -21.15 16.25 -12.97
N ALA A 176 -20.82 16.98 -11.91
CA ALA A 176 -19.97 18.17 -11.95
C ALA A 176 -18.50 17.89 -12.29
N TRP A 177 -18.07 16.62 -12.27
CA TRP A 177 -16.69 16.18 -12.47
C TRP A 177 -16.50 15.27 -13.68
N ALA A 178 -17.58 14.73 -14.26
CA ALA A 178 -17.51 13.90 -15.46
C ALA A 178 -16.83 14.69 -16.61
N HIS A 179 -15.69 14.17 -17.08
CA HIS A 179 -14.86 14.74 -18.13
C HIS A 179 -14.46 16.21 -17.94
N ARG A 180 -14.27 16.65 -16.69
CA ARG A 180 -13.92 18.04 -16.35
C ARG A 180 -12.45 18.22 -15.98
N ALA A 181 -11.82 17.23 -15.35
CA ALA A 181 -10.50 17.41 -14.76
C ALA A 181 -9.43 17.68 -15.83
N ASP A 182 -8.65 18.74 -15.64
CA ASP A 182 -7.45 19.03 -16.43
C ASP A 182 -6.36 17.98 -16.15
N VAL A 183 -6.27 17.58 -14.88
CA VAL A 183 -5.30 16.60 -14.40
C VAL A 183 -5.99 15.60 -13.48
N VAL A 184 -5.71 14.32 -13.70
CA VAL A 184 -6.05 13.25 -12.75
C VAL A 184 -4.76 12.59 -12.28
N VAL A 185 -4.57 12.47 -10.96
CA VAL A 185 -3.48 11.65 -10.39
C VAL A 185 -4.09 10.37 -9.83
N GLY A 186 -3.47 9.23 -10.14
CA GLY A 186 -3.91 7.94 -9.61
C GLY A 186 -2.74 7.10 -9.13
N ASP A 187 -2.88 6.53 -7.94
CA ASP A 187 -1.96 5.52 -7.38
C ASP A 187 -2.71 4.20 -7.12
N PRO A 188 -2.94 3.40 -8.18
CA PRO A 188 -3.64 2.13 -8.03
C PRO A 188 -2.82 1.14 -7.19
N PRO A 189 -3.49 0.21 -6.48
CA PRO A 189 -2.85 -1.03 -6.08
C PRO A 189 -2.20 -1.68 -7.30
N TRP A 190 -0.94 -2.11 -7.17
CA TRP A 190 -0.14 -2.62 -8.29
C TRP A 190 -0.55 -4.02 -8.74
N TYR A 191 -1.79 -4.15 -9.20
CA TYR A 191 -2.40 -5.38 -9.68
C TYR A 191 -3.41 -5.10 -10.80
N PRO A 192 -3.70 -6.07 -11.69
CA PRO A 192 -4.50 -5.84 -12.89
C PRO A 192 -5.89 -5.21 -12.64
N ASP A 193 -6.62 -5.70 -11.65
CA ASP A 193 -7.92 -5.18 -11.20
C ASP A 193 -7.83 -3.75 -10.62
N GLY A 194 -6.78 -3.47 -9.85
CA GLY A 194 -6.48 -2.13 -9.34
C GLY A 194 -6.23 -1.14 -10.47
N PHE A 195 -5.35 -1.49 -11.41
CA PHE A 195 -5.12 -0.68 -12.60
C PHE A 195 -6.39 -0.49 -13.42
N ALA A 196 -7.16 -1.55 -13.63
CA ALA A 196 -8.37 -1.47 -14.42
C ALA A 196 -9.34 -0.45 -13.83
N THR A 197 -9.58 -0.53 -12.53
CA THR A 197 -10.46 0.39 -11.81
C THR A 197 -10.01 1.85 -11.94
N PHE A 198 -8.74 2.12 -11.64
CA PHE A 198 -8.21 3.49 -11.63
C PHE A 198 -8.12 4.09 -13.04
N VAL A 199 -7.74 3.29 -14.05
CA VAL A 199 -7.66 3.75 -15.44
C VAL A 199 -9.05 4.13 -15.97
N HIS A 200 -10.09 3.36 -15.65
CA HIS A 200 -11.47 3.71 -16.01
C HIS A 200 -11.94 4.98 -15.29
N ALA A 201 -11.78 5.05 -13.96
CA ALA A 201 -12.16 6.23 -13.19
C ALA A 201 -11.46 7.50 -13.69
N ALA A 202 -10.16 7.42 -13.96
CA ALA A 202 -9.39 8.53 -14.52
C ALA A 202 -9.91 8.94 -15.91
N ALA A 203 -10.25 7.97 -16.78
CA ALA A 203 -10.78 8.24 -18.11
C ALA A 203 -12.18 8.88 -18.11
N LEU A 204 -12.97 8.65 -17.06
CA LEU A 204 -14.29 9.27 -16.84
C LEU A 204 -14.20 10.68 -16.25
N LEU A 205 -13.12 10.98 -15.52
CA LEU A 205 -12.90 12.29 -14.89
C LEU A 205 -12.17 13.27 -15.81
N VAL A 206 -11.14 12.80 -16.51
CA VAL A 206 -10.26 13.68 -17.30
C VAL A 206 -10.99 14.21 -18.53
N ARG A 207 -10.85 15.51 -18.80
CA ARG A 207 -11.38 16.13 -20.02
C ARG A 207 -10.58 15.71 -21.25
N PRO A 208 -11.17 15.78 -22.46
CA PRO A 208 -10.40 15.68 -23.70
C PRO A 208 -9.20 16.64 -23.73
N GLY A 209 -8.03 16.13 -24.10
CA GLY A 209 -6.76 16.86 -24.06
C GLY A 209 -6.14 17.02 -22.67
N GLY A 210 -6.84 16.63 -21.60
CA GLY A 210 -6.33 16.61 -20.23
C GLY A 210 -5.33 15.47 -19.99
N THR A 211 -4.67 15.52 -18.85
CA THR A 211 -3.55 14.63 -18.49
C THR A 211 -3.94 13.70 -17.33
N VAL A 212 -3.50 12.45 -17.42
CA VAL A 212 -3.54 11.49 -16.32
C VAL A 212 -2.11 11.17 -15.91
N LEU A 213 -1.79 11.37 -14.64
CA LEU A 213 -0.56 10.99 -13.98
C LEU A 213 -0.81 9.68 -13.23
N LEU A 214 -0.43 8.56 -13.84
CA LEU A 214 -0.66 7.23 -13.29
C LEU A 214 0.64 6.69 -12.68
N CYS A 215 0.57 6.34 -11.40
CA CYS A 215 1.68 5.72 -10.69
C CYS A 215 1.65 4.21 -10.91
N VAL A 216 2.78 3.63 -11.34
CA VAL A 216 2.86 2.20 -11.68
C VAL A 216 4.16 1.59 -11.11
N PRO A 217 4.26 0.26 -10.93
CA PRO A 217 5.51 -0.37 -10.53
C PRO A 217 6.61 -0.14 -11.58
N ASP A 218 7.87 -0.22 -11.15
CA ASP A 218 8.96 -0.40 -12.11
C ASP A 218 8.88 -1.81 -12.73
N VAL A 219 9.35 -1.94 -13.98
CA VAL A 219 9.30 -3.21 -14.71
C VAL A 219 10.05 -4.34 -14.00
N LEU A 220 10.98 -4.02 -13.10
CA LEU A 220 11.68 -5.03 -12.34
C LEU A 220 10.93 -5.47 -11.08
N THR A 221 9.79 -4.84 -10.69
CA THR A 221 9.21 -4.97 -9.32
C THR A 221 8.92 -6.42 -8.98
N ARG A 222 8.52 -7.17 -10.01
CA ARG A 222 8.31 -8.61 -10.00
C ARG A 222 8.38 -9.12 -11.44
N PRO A 223 8.57 -10.44 -11.65
CA PRO A 223 8.65 -11.02 -12.99
C PRO A 223 7.45 -10.70 -13.90
N SER A 224 6.25 -10.58 -13.32
CA SER A 224 5.03 -10.28 -14.07
C SER A 224 4.79 -8.78 -14.30
N ALA A 225 5.61 -7.87 -13.78
CA ALA A 225 5.35 -6.43 -13.88
C ALA A 225 5.32 -5.94 -15.33
N ALA A 226 6.30 -6.33 -16.15
CA ALA A 226 6.36 -5.92 -17.56
C ALA A 226 5.13 -6.35 -18.39
N PRO A 227 4.72 -7.63 -18.43
CA PRO A 227 3.52 -8.02 -19.18
C PRO A 227 2.25 -7.37 -18.61
N GLU A 228 2.12 -7.26 -17.27
CA GLU A 228 0.96 -6.58 -16.66
C GLU A 228 0.87 -5.10 -17.09
N LEU A 229 2.00 -4.38 -17.15
CA LEU A 229 2.01 -2.99 -17.63
C LEU A 229 1.62 -2.88 -19.11
N GLN A 230 1.97 -3.85 -19.96
CA GLN A 230 1.50 -3.86 -21.34
C GLN A 230 -0.02 -3.97 -21.43
N ASP A 231 -0.64 -4.79 -20.58
CA ASP A 231 -2.09 -4.90 -20.47
C ASP A 231 -2.73 -3.58 -20.00
N VAL A 232 -2.11 -2.89 -19.04
CA VAL A 232 -2.54 -1.56 -18.58
C VAL A 232 -2.46 -0.54 -19.72
N GLN A 233 -1.39 -0.54 -20.51
CA GLN A 233 -1.25 0.36 -21.66
C GLN A 233 -2.31 0.08 -22.73
N ALA A 234 -2.61 -1.19 -22.98
CA ALA A 234 -3.67 -1.61 -23.91
C ALA A 234 -5.05 -1.17 -23.39
N LEU A 235 -5.32 -1.32 -22.10
CA LEU A 235 -6.54 -0.84 -21.47
C LEU A 235 -6.69 0.67 -21.56
N ALA A 236 -5.66 1.42 -21.21
CA ALA A 236 -5.63 2.87 -21.30
C ALA A 236 -6.01 3.33 -22.73
N LYS A 237 -5.46 2.68 -23.75
CA LYS A 237 -5.81 2.94 -25.15
C LYS A 237 -7.30 2.71 -25.45
N ARG A 238 -7.90 1.63 -24.94
CA ARG A 238 -9.33 1.34 -25.13
C ARG A 238 -10.24 2.40 -24.51
N VAL A 239 -9.86 2.97 -23.37
CA VAL A 239 -10.63 4.04 -22.71
C VAL A 239 -10.26 5.46 -23.20
N GLY A 240 -9.55 5.55 -24.33
CA GLY A 240 -9.21 6.82 -24.98
C GLY A 240 -8.04 7.58 -24.37
N LEU A 241 -7.24 6.94 -23.50
CA LEU A 241 -5.99 7.49 -22.97
C LEU A 241 -4.80 7.06 -23.84
N SER A 242 -3.75 7.86 -23.87
CA SER A 242 -2.52 7.50 -24.60
C SER A 242 -1.28 7.90 -23.85
N LEU A 243 -0.44 6.91 -23.60
CA LEU A 243 0.85 7.08 -22.94
C LEU A 243 1.76 7.98 -23.79
N GLN A 244 2.14 9.12 -23.22
CA GLN A 244 3.04 10.10 -23.84
C GLN A 244 4.45 9.99 -23.26
N HIS A 245 4.54 9.90 -21.94
CA HIS A 245 5.81 9.92 -21.24
C HIS A 245 5.87 8.86 -20.13
N VAL A 246 7.08 8.34 -19.91
CA VAL A 246 7.39 7.36 -18.88
C VAL A 246 8.62 7.86 -18.14
N GLN A 247 8.51 7.99 -16.83
CA GLN A 247 9.63 8.40 -15.95
C GLN A 247 9.94 7.25 -15.00
N PRO A 248 10.85 6.34 -15.37
CA PRO A 248 11.19 5.20 -14.54
C PRO A 248 11.79 5.63 -13.20
N ARG A 249 11.33 5.01 -12.10
CA ARG A 249 11.85 5.26 -10.74
C ARG A 249 11.78 6.73 -10.28
N SER A 250 10.88 7.52 -10.85
CA SER A 250 10.67 8.91 -10.43
C SER A 250 9.81 9.03 -9.17
N LEU A 251 9.17 7.93 -8.76
CA LEU A 251 8.32 7.89 -7.58
C LEU A 251 9.01 7.08 -6.49
N ARG A 252 8.92 7.57 -5.26
CA ARG A 252 9.39 6.88 -4.05
C ARG A 252 8.27 6.83 -3.04
N TYR A 253 8.16 5.68 -2.40
CA TYR A 253 7.17 5.42 -1.37
C TYR A 253 7.90 5.20 -0.08
N ARG A 254 7.35 5.72 1.00
CA ARG A 254 7.80 5.36 2.33
C ARG A 254 7.53 3.88 2.55
N THR A 255 8.49 3.19 3.15
CA THR A 255 8.36 1.83 3.64
C THR A 255 7.36 1.84 4.79
N PRO A 256 6.13 1.34 4.61
CA PRO A 256 5.18 1.29 5.70
C PRO A 256 5.63 0.28 6.75
N PHE A 257 5.17 0.47 7.99
CA PHE A 257 5.55 -0.38 9.12
C PHE A 257 5.29 -1.89 8.86
N PHE A 258 4.16 -2.23 8.21
CA PHE A 258 3.86 -3.61 7.85
C PHE A 258 4.90 -4.22 6.89
N GLU A 259 5.45 -3.42 5.96
CA GLU A 259 6.43 -3.90 5.00
C GLU A 259 7.82 -3.99 5.61
N TYR A 260 8.16 -3.04 6.48
CA TYR A 260 9.35 -3.11 7.32
C TYR A 260 9.37 -4.43 8.11
N ARG A 261 8.28 -4.76 8.80
CA ARG A 261 8.17 -6.04 9.53
C ARG A 261 8.20 -7.25 8.59
N ALA A 262 7.55 -7.19 7.44
CA ALA A 262 7.59 -8.28 6.46
C ALA A 262 9.02 -8.55 5.94
N LEU A 263 9.79 -7.50 5.71
CA LEU A 263 11.20 -7.58 5.29
C LEU A 263 12.08 -8.18 6.40
N HIS A 264 11.92 -7.73 7.64
CA HIS A 264 12.61 -8.32 8.79
C HIS A 264 12.25 -9.81 9.00
N ALA A 265 10.97 -10.18 8.88
CA ALA A 265 10.53 -11.57 8.94
C ALA A 265 11.09 -12.41 7.78
N ALA A 266 11.40 -11.79 6.63
CA ALA A 266 12.08 -12.42 5.51
C ALA A 266 13.62 -12.47 5.67
N GLY A 267 14.17 -12.00 6.78
CA GLY A 267 15.60 -11.98 7.07
C GLY A 267 16.36 -10.74 6.58
N VAL A 268 15.65 -9.70 6.12
CA VAL A 268 16.25 -8.43 5.71
C VAL A 268 16.37 -7.52 6.93
N THR A 269 17.60 -7.31 7.41
CA THR A 269 17.88 -6.55 8.65
C THR A 269 18.06 -5.06 8.42
N LEU A 270 18.44 -4.65 7.20
CA LEU A 270 18.64 -3.26 6.82
C LEU A 270 17.61 -2.84 5.77
N VAL A 271 16.55 -2.22 6.24
CA VAL A 271 15.43 -1.78 5.42
C VAL A 271 15.44 -0.25 5.31
N PRO A 272 15.74 0.33 4.14
CA PRO A 272 15.60 1.76 3.93
C PRO A 272 14.15 2.22 4.14
N HIS A 273 13.95 3.47 4.57
CA HIS A 273 12.60 4.02 4.82
C HIS A 273 11.82 4.40 3.56
N ASP A 274 12.41 4.30 2.38
CA ASP A 274 11.80 4.58 1.09
C ASP A 274 12.34 3.62 0.00
N TRP A 275 12.50 2.36 0.40
CA TRP A 275 13.08 1.32 -0.43
C TRP A 275 12.32 1.10 -1.74
N ARG A 276 11.00 1.35 -1.74
CA ARG A 276 10.11 1.06 -2.86
C ARG A 276 10.11 2.22 -3.86
N ALA A 277 10.45 1.91 -5.11
CA ALA A 277 10.38 2.84 -6.23
C ALA A 277 9.24 2.50 -7.19
N GLY A 278 8.61 3.53 -7.75
CA GLY A 278 7.61 3.44 -8.80
C GLY A 278 7.99 4.27 -10.03
N THR A 279 7.27 4.03 -11.11
CA THR A 279 7.38 4.73 -12.39
C THR A 279 6.17 5.64 -12.56
N LEU A 280 6.39 6.88 -13.03
CA LEU A 280 5.30 7.77 -13.38
C LEU A 280 4.97 7.65 -14.87
N TRP A 281 3.72 7.36 -15.17
CA TRP A 281 3.17 7.43 -16.52
C TRP A 281 2.38 8.71 -16.70
N GLN A 282 2.67 9.42 -17.78
CA GLN A 282 1.89 10.55 -18.23
C GLN A 282 1.07 10.11 -19.45
N LEU A 283 -0.26 10.09 -19.29
CA LEU A 283 -1.19 9.79 -20.37
C LEU A 283 -1.99 11.03 -20.73
N THR A 284 -2.38 11.16 -21.99
CA THR A 284 -3.27 12.23 -22.46
C THR A 284 -4.57 11.63 -22.95
N LYS A 285 -5.70 12.24 -22.58
CA LYS A 285 -7.01 11.87 -23.11
C LYS A 285 -7.14 12.36 -24.54
N ARG A 286 -7.37 11.44 -25.47
CA ARG A 286 -7.62 11.80 -26.87
C ARG A 286 -8.93 12.56 -27.00
N PRO A 287 -9.02 13.53 -27.92
CA PRO A 287 -10.31 14.04 -28.37
C PRO A 287 -11.17 12.86 -28.84
N VAL A 288 -12.44 12.87 -28.45
CA VAL A 288 -13.42 11.99 -29.07
C VAL A 288 -13.59 12.49 -30.50
N VAL A 289 -12.83 11.91 -31.44
CA VAL A 289 -13.20 11.98 -32.85
C VAL A 289 -14.50 11.20 -32.94
N ALA A 290 -15.55 11.78 -33.53
CA ALA A 290 -16.85 11.16 -33.72
C ALA A 290 -16.68 9.82 -34.47
N ALA A 291 -16.43 8.76 -33.71
CA ALA A 291 -16.38 7.38 -34.14
C ALA A 291 -17.67 6.73 -33.66
N PRO A 292 -18.15 5.67 -34.34
CA PRO A 292 -19.42 5.03 -34.01
C PRO A 292 -19.40 4.65 -32.54
N GLU A 293 -20.53 4.87 -31.85
CA GLU A 293 -20.64 4.61 -30.42
C GLU A 293 -20.10 3.20 -30.11
N PRO A 294 -19.13 3.07 -29.18
CA PRO A 294 -18.73 1.75 -28.72
C PRO A 294 -19.96 1.11 -28.07
N HIS A 295 -20.33 -0.09 -28.52
CA HIS A 295 -21.35 -0.90 -27.87
C HIS A 295 -21.11 -0.89 -26.36
N ALA A 296 -22.09 -0.39 -25.61
CA ALA A 296 -22.08 -0.26 -24.15
C ALA A 296 -21.79 -1.59 -23.42
N ASP A 297 -21.82 -2.72 -24.13
CA ASP A 297 -21.57 -4.06 -23.60
C ASP A 297 -20.10 -4.41 -23.40
N SER A 298 -19.14 -3.67 -23.97
CA SER A 298 -17.71 -4.05 -23.91
C SER A 298 -16.91 -3.50 -22.72
N LEU A 299 -17.53 -2.69 -21.85
CA LEU A 299 -16.88 -2.14 -20.64
C LEU A 299 -17.52 -2.64 -19.33
N SER A 300 -18.53 -3.51 -19.44
CA SER A 300 -19.40 -3.95 -18.35
C SER A 300 -18.98 -5.28 -17.74
N ALA A 301 -17.70 -5.64 -17.76
CA ALA A 301 -17.24 -6.78 -16.97
C ALA A 301 -17.23 -6.36 -15.50
N PRO A 302 -18.13 -6.85 -14.64
CA PRO A 302 -18.07 -6.54 -13.21
C PRO A 302 -16.72 -7.03 -12.70
N LEU A 303 -15.91 -6.10 -12.21
CA LEU A 303 -14.69 -6.44 -11.48
C LEU A 303 -15.13 -7.27 -10.26
N PRO A 304 -14.49 -8.43 -9.98
CA PRO A 304 -14.90 -9.25 -8.86
C PRO A 304 -14.85 -8.43 -7.57
N LEU A 305 -16.03 -8.14 -7.01
CA LEU A 305 -16.17 -7.61 -5.67
C LEU A 305 -15.68 -8.69 -4.72
N ASN A 306 -14.48 -8.52 -4.21
CA ASN A 306 -14.09 -9.15 -2.97
C ASN A 306 -13.76 -8.04 -1.98
N CYS A 307 -14.82 -7.39 -1.51
CA CYS A 307 -14.82 -6.60 -0.28
C CYS A 307 -15.52 -7.48 0.75
N ALA A 308 -14.80 -8.43 1.34
CA ALA A 308 -15.31 -9.00 2.58
C ALA A 308 -15.52 -7.81 3.53
N GLU A 309 -16.75 -7.65 4.02
CA GLU A 309 -17.01 -6.73 5.12
C GLU A 309 -16.02 -7.06 6.23
N ASN A 310 -15.45 -6.02 6.83
CA ASN A 310 -14.43 -6.20 7.83
C ASN A 310 -14.71 -5.29 9.01
N THR A 311 -14.39 -5.81 10.19
CA THR A 311 -14.39 -5.04 11.42
C THR A 311 -12.95 -4.61 11.69
N GLU A 312 -12.72 -3.30 11.81
CA GLU A 312 -11.44 -2.75 12.24
C GLU A 312 -11.55 -2.21 13.67
N VAL A 313 -10.54 -2.51 14.47
CA VAL A 313 -10.39 -2.01 15.84
C VAL A 313 -8.96 -1.54 16.04
N ALA A 314 -8.76 -0.45 16.77
CA ALA A 314 -7.44 -0.03 17.21
C ALA A 314 -7.21 -0.44 18.68
N LEU A 315 -6.07 -1.08 18.96
CA LEU A 315 -5.56 -1.34 20.30
C LEU A 315 -4.23 -0.58 20.45
N GLY A 316 -4.29 0.59 21.09
CA GLY A 316 -3.20 1.57 21.01
C GLY A 316 -3.02 2.08 19.58
N ASN A 317 -1.80 2.01 19.05
CA ASN A 317 -1.50 2.35 17.65
C ASN A 317 -1.63 1.17 16.68
N VAL A 318 -1.88 -0.05 17.17
CA VAL A 318 -2.03 -1.24 16.32
C VAL A 318 -3.47 -1.34 15.85
N ARG A 319 -3.68 -1.36 14.53
CA ARG A 319 -4.99 -1.60 13.92
C ARG A 319 -5.13 -3.10 13.67
N LEU A 320 -6.20 -3.70 14.15
CA LEU A 320 -6.55 -5.09 13.91
C LEU A 320 -7.80 -5.14 13.03
N ARG A 321 -7.77 -5.99 12.01
CA ARG A 321 -8.86 -6.15 11.07
C ARG A 321 -9.27 -7.61 10.99
N VAL A 322 -10.56 -7.86 11.23
CA VAL A 322 -11.17 -9.19 11.09
C VAL A 322 -11.99 -9.23 9.81
N LEU A 323 -11.67 -10.18 8.94
CA LEU A 323 -12.41 -10.42 7.71
C LEU A 323 -13.67 -11.22 8.03
N ASP A 324 -14.85 -10.74 7.62
CA ASP A 324 -16.09 -11.51 7.72
C ASP A 324 -16.06 -12.65 6.69
N LEU A 325 -15.57 -13.79 7.15
CA LEU A 325 -15.57 -15.04 6.42
C LEU A 325 -16.55 -16.00 7.09
N PRO A 326 -17.15 -16.95 6.36
CA PRO A 326 -18.00 -17.97 6.96
C PRO A 326 -17.27 -18.68 8.09
N SER A 327 -17.89 -18.71 9.28
CA SER A 327 -17.31 -19.37 10.46
C SER A 327 -17.05 -20.84 10.15
N ARG A 328 -15.82 -21.30 10.39
CA ARG A 328 -15.41 -22.70 10.20
C ARG A 328 -15.82 -23.58 11.39
N ALA A 329 -15.94 -22.99 12.57
CA ALA A 329 -16.46 -23.63 13.78
C ALA A 329 -17.11 -22.56 14.66
N SER A 330 -18.45 -22.52 14.66
CA SER A 330 -19.20 -21.53 15.45
C SER A 330 -18.94 -21.72 16.96
N GLY A 331 -18.79 -20.61 17.68
CA GLY A 331 -18.51 -20.60 19.11
C GLY A 331 -17.07 -20.94 19.49
N LYS A 332 -16.17 -21.15 18.51
CA LYS A 332 -14.75 -21.43 18.81
C LYS A 332 -13.91 -20.16 18.66
N LEU A 333 -13.46 -19.63 19.79
CA LEU A 333 -12.56 -18.49 19.87
C LEU A 333 -11.11 -18.94 20.09
N ALA A 334 -10.32 -18.97 19.02
CA ALA A 334 -8.89 -19.29 19.08
C ALA A 334 -8.16 -18.47 18.02
N PHE A 335 -7.10 -17.76 18.40
CA PHE A 335 -6.26 -17.02 17.46
C PHE A 335 -5.02 -17.85 17.11
N ASP A 336 -5.13 -18.69 16.09
CA ASP A 336 -4.05 -19.61 15.72
C ASP A 336 -3.01 -18.94 14.82
N THR A 337 -1.74 -19.21 15.14
CA THR A 337 -0.58 -18.79 14.34
C THR A 337 -0.57 -19.46 12.96
N LEU A 338 -0.36 -18.67 11.90
CA LEU A 338 -0.27 -19.18 10.52
C LEU A 338 1.17 -19.27 9.99
N VAL A 339 2.09 -18.50 10.57
CA VAL A 339 3.50 -18.42 10.19
C VAL A 339 4.37 -18.23 11.44
N PRO A 340 5.63 -18.68 11.45
CA PRO A 340 6.52 -18.46 12.58
C PRO A 340 6.60 -16.97 12.97
N GLY A 341 6.40 -16.66 14.25
CA GLY A 341 6.40 -15.28 14.76
C GLY A 341 5.22 -14.41 14.31
N ASP A 342 4.16 -15.03 13.77
CA ASP A 342 2.90 -14.42 13.29
C ASP A 342 3.02 -13.39 12.15
N THR A 343 4.22 -12.89 11.87
CA THR A 343 4.47 -11.87 10.85
C THR A 343 4.66 -12.52 9.49
N LEU A 344 3.82 -12.18 8.52
CA LEU A 344 3.96 -12.71 7.17
C LEU A 344 5.24 -12.13 6.51
N PRO A 345 6.19 -12.95 6.00
CA PRO A 345 7.42 -12.47 5.37
C PRO A 345 7.20 -11.98 3.92
N SER A 346 6.01 -11.44 3.65
CA SER A 346 5.61 -10.90 2.36
C SER A 346 4.41 -9.98 2.52
N VAL A 347 4.33 -8.98 1.64
CA VAL A 347 3.18 -8.09 1.49
C VAL A 347 2.37 -8.41 0.22
N SER A 348 2.80 -9.41 -0.54
CA SER A 348 2.16 -9.79 -1.81
C SER A 348 0.81 -10.42 -1.56
N ARG A 349 -0.24 -9.93 -2.25
CA ARG A 349 -1.59 -10.52 -2.15
C ARG A 349 -1.63 -11.96 -2.66
N ARG A 350 -0.64 -12.36 -3.46
CA ARG A 350 -0.50 -13.69 -4.07
C ARG A 350 0.05 -14.73 -3.10
N HIS A 351 0.55 -14.32 -1.93
CA HIS A 351 1.10 -15.24 -0.95
C HIS A 351 0.01 -16.18 -0.42
N SER A 352 0.22 -17.48 -0.50
CA SER A 352 -0.80 -18.51 -0.21
C SER A 352 -1.41 -18.42 1.19
N VAL A 353 -0.60 -18.04 2.19
CA VAL A 353 -1.06 -17.84 3.58
C VAL A 353 -2.18 -16.79 3.68
N ARG A 354 -2.23 -15.79 2.78
CA ARG A 354 -3.26 -14.74 2.85
C ARG A 354 -4.67 -15.27 2.69
N ALA A 355 -4.86 -16.32 1.90
CA ALA A 355 -6.16 -16.97 1.73
C ALA A 355 -6.62 -17.72 2.99
N ARG A 356 -5.72 -17.99 3.94
CA ARG A 356 -6.02 -18.71 5.19
C ARG A 356 -6.27 -17.78 6.37
N ALA A 357 -5.68 -16.58 6.34
CA ALA A 357 -5.78 -15.57 7.39
C ALA A 357 -7.11 -14.82 7.34
N ASN A 358 -7.74 -14.67 8.51
CA ASN A 358 -8.95 -13.87 8.67
C ASN A 358 -8.84 -12.81 9.77
N VAL A 359 -7.68 -12.72 10.43
CA VAL A 359 -7.35 -11.66 11.38
C VAL A 359 -5.98 -11.12 10.98
N TRP A 360 -5.90 -9.81 10.79
CA TRP A 360 -4.75 -9.09 10.29
C TRP A 360 -4.44 -7.89 11.17
N THR A 361 -3.17 -7.51 11.26
CA THR A 361 -2.77 -6.27 11.91
C THR A 361 -2.13 -5.28 10.94
N SER A 362 -2.07 -4.01 11.33
CA SER A 362 -1.30 -2.95 10.66
C SER A 362 0.21 -3.21 10.65
N GLY A 363 0.71 -4.18 11.42
CA GLY A 363 2.10 -4.62 11.38
C GLY A 363 2.35 -5.85 10.49
N ASN A 364 1.37 -6.34 9.72
CA ASN A 364 1.46 -7.57 8.92
C ASN A 364 1.47 -8.88 9.73
N SER A 365 0.99 -8.88 10.97
CA SER A 365 0.73 -10.13 11.69
C SER A 365 -0.55 -10.77 11.12
N VAL A 366 -0.51 -12.09 10.92
CA VAL A 366 -1.57 -12.88 10.30
C VAL A 366 -1.95 -14.07 11.17
N LEU A 367 -3.23 -14.14 11.52
CA LEU A 367 -3.81 -15.22 12.31
C LEU A 367 -5.03 -15.80 11.62
N THR A 368 -5.45 -16.97 12.07
CA THR A 368 -6.77 -17.51 11.77
C THR A 368 -7.57 -17.64 13.07
N CYS A 369 -8.85 -17.31 13.00
CA CYS A 369 -9.82 -17.63 14.04
C CYS A 369 -10.98 -18.43 13.44
N PRO A 370 -11.36 -19.59 14.01
CA PRO A 370 -12.46 -20.39 13.46
C PRO A 370 -13.80 -19.66 13.40
N ASP A 371 -14.07 -18.78 14.36
CA ASP A 371 -15.26 -17.92 14.38
C ASP A 371 -14.86 -16.43 14.29
N SER A 372 -14.77 -15.90 13.06
CA SER A 372 -14.40 -14.50 12.80
C SER A 372 -15.38 -13.51 13.41
N ARG A 373 -16.67 -13.82 13.49
CA ARG A 373 -17.67 -12.91 14.06
C ARG A 373 -17.49 -12.77 15.56
N LEU A 374 -17.21 -13.88 16.24
CA LEU A 374 -16.89 -13.87 17.66
C LEU A 374 -15.58 -13.12 17.92
N ALA A 375 -14.55 -13.35 17.09
CA ALA A 375 -13.29 -12.60 17.16
C ALA A 375 -13.49 -11.09 16.98
N ALA A 376 -14.26 -10.67 15.97
CA ALA A 376 -14.58 -9.28 15.72
C ALA A 376 -15.31 -8.64 16.92
N THR A 377 -16.27 -9.36 17.50
CA THR A 377 -17.03 -8.89 18.67
C THR A 377 -16.13 -8.73 19.90
N LEU A 378 -15.24 -9.69 20.16
CA LEU A 378 -14.27 -9.60 21.25
C LEU A 378 -13.35 -8.40 21.06
N LEU A 379 -12.72 -8.28 19.88
CA LEU A 379 -11.79 -7.19 19.59
C LEU A 379 -12.48 -5.84 19.72
N TYR A 380 -13.71 -5.69 19.23
CA TYR A 380 -14.47 -4.45 19.36
C TYR A 380 -14.70 -4.06 20.84
N GLN A 381 -15.05 -5.02 21.70
CA GLN A 381 -15.22 -4.76 23.13
C GLN A 381 -13.90 -4.40 23.82
N LEU A 382 -12.79 -5.04 23.43
CA LEU A 382 -11.47 -4.69 23.93
C LEU A 382 -11.12 -3.24 23.54
N GLY A 383 -11.24 -2.88 22.26
CA GLY A 383 -10.93 -1.53 21.78
C GLY A 383 -11.81 -0.43 22.34
N ALA A 384 -13.08 -0.74 22.65
CA ALA A 384 -13.99 0.22 23.29
C ALA A 384 -13.68 0.47 24.77
N ARG A 385 -13.03 -0.49 25.46
CA ARG A 385 -12.77 -0.44 26.91
C ARG A 385 -11.33 -0.04 27.25
N THR A 386 -10.38 -0.22 26.34
CA THR A 386 -8.98 0.10 26.60
C THR A 386 -8.69 1.60 26.46
N SER A 387 -8.50 2.26 27.60
CA SER A 387 -7.44 3.29 27.75
C SER A 387 -6.07 2.63 27.44
N PRO A 388 -4.95 3.34 27.20
CA PRO A 388 -3.64 2.74 26.86
C PRO A 388 -3.04 1.77 27.91
N LEU A 389 -3.79 1.36 28.93
CA LEU A 389 -3.41 0.41 29.95
C LEU A 389 -3.68 -1.03 29.47
N THR A 390 -2.72 -1.90 29.79
CA THR A 390 -2.48 -3.22 29.20
C THR A 390 -3.70 -4.14 29.17
N LEU A 391 -3.88 -4.89 28.07
CA LEU A 391 -4.92 -5.94 27.92
C LEU A 391 -4.90 -6.97 29.06
N ARG A 392 -3.81 -7.03 29.82
CA ARG A 392 -3.61 -7.83 31.03
C ARG A 392 -4.65 -7.56 32.12
N ASP A 393 -5.25 -6.37 32.15
CA ASP A 393 -6.28 -6.01 33.14
C ASP A 393 -7.72 -6.31 32.65
N ALA A 394 -7.88 -6.93 31.47
CA ALA A 394 -9.18 -7.23 30.87
C ALA A 394 -9.99 -8.35 31.56
N THR A 395 -9.78 -8.56 32.87
CA THR A 395 -10.42 -9.64 33.66
C THR A 395 -11.95 -9.57 33.59
N ASP A 396 -12.53 -8.39 33.74
CA ASP A 396 -13.98 -8.21 33.66
C ASP A 396 -14.50 -8.55 32.26
N THR A 397 -13.76 -8.15 31.21
CA THR A 397 -14.10 -8.48 29.83
C THR A 397 -14.00 -9.98 29.57
N ILE A 398 -12.98 -10.67 30.10
CA ILE A 398 -12.84 -12.14 30.02
C ILE A 398 -14.09 -12.83 30.57
N VAL A 399 -14.49 -12.45 31.79
CA VAL A 399 -15.61 -13.10 32.49
C VAL A 399 -16.94 -12.76 31.83
N GLU A 400 -17.22 -11.48 31.59
CA GLU A 400 -18.48 -11.03 30.99
C GLU A 400 -18.68 -11.61 29.58
N PHE A 401 -17.64 -11.57 28.74
CA PHE A 401 -17.71 -12.09 27.37
C PHE A 401 -17.82 -13.60 27.37
N GLY A 402 -17.03 -14.29 28.19
CA GLY A 402 -17.04 -15.75 28.32
C GLY A 402 -18.42 -16.27 28.72
N ILE A 403 -19.04 -15.66 29.74
CA ILE A 403 -20.40 -16.00 30.20
C ILE A 403 -21.42 -15.73 29.09
N ARG A 404 -21.38 -14.53 28.48
CA ARG A 404 -22.37 -14.12 27.45
C ARG A 404 -22.35 -15.03 26.22
N HIS A 405 -21.18 -15.46 25.80
CA HIS A 405 -20.98 -16.22 24.56
C HIS A 405 -20.73 -17.72 24.80
N HIS A 406 -20.85 -18.21 26.04
CA HIS A 406 -20.62 -19.60 26.44
C HIS A 406 -19.21 -20.11 26.03
N ILE A 407 -18.21 -19.25 26.16
CA ILE A 407 -16.80 -19.58 25.84
C ILE A 407 -16.09 -19.98 27.14
N PRO A 408 -15.37 -21.11 27.17
CA PRO A 408 -14.54 -21.47 28.32
C PRO A 408 -13.59 -20.34 28.70
N LEU A 409 -13.49 -20.04 30.00
CA LEU A 409 -12.62 -18.95 30.48
C LEU A 409 -11.14 -19.16 30.10
N GLU A 410 -10.72 -20.41 29.94
CA GLU A 410 -9.37 -20.74 29.47
C GLU A 410 -9.15 -20.33 28.01
N ASP A 411 -10.09 -20.64 27.11
CA ASP A 411 -10.04 -20.21 25.71
C ASP A 411 -10.05 -18.68 25.61
N MET A 412 -10.84 -18.00 26.45
CA MET A 412 -10.86 -16.53 26.56
C MET A 412 -9.50 -15.96 26.97
N ARG A 413 -8.86 -16.55 27.99
CA ARG A 413 -7.54 -16.13 28.46
C ARG A 413 -6.50 -16.33 27.37
N GLN A 414 -6.47 -17.50 26.74
CA GLN A 414 -5.55 -17.80 25.65
C GLN A 414 -5.72 -16.82 24.47
N ALA A 415 -6.96 -16.53 24.09
CA ALA A 415 -7.26 -15.58 23.04
C ALA A 415 -6.74 -14.17 23.37
N ILE A 416 -6.97 -13.67 24.58
CA ILE A 416 -6.51 -12.34 24.99
C ILE A 416 -5.00 -12.28 25.15
N THR A 417 -4.37 -13.31 25.74
CA THR A 417 -2.92 -13.42 25.83
C THR A 417 -2.29 -13.36 24.44
N LYS A 418 -2.83 -14.09 23.46
CA LYS A 418 -2.31 -14.06 22.09
C LYS A 418 -2.39 -12.67 21.45
N ILE A 419 -3.50 -11.95 21.66
CA ILE A 419 -3.66 -10.58 21.15
C ILE A 419 -2.69 -9.62 21.87
N ASP A 420 -2.53 -9.73 23.20
CA ASP A 420 -1.58 -8.92 23.98
C ASP A 420 -0.13 -9.12 23.51
N GLU A 421 0.28 -10.36 23.25
CA GLU A 421 1.60 -10.69 22.72
C GLU A 421 1.86 -10.00 21.38
N ILE A 422 0.91 -10.07 20.44
CA ILE A 422 1.04 -9.47 19.11
C ILE A 422 1.10 -7.94 19.22
N VAL A 423 0.17 -7.34 19.97
CA VAL A 423 0.11 -5.88 20.13
C VAL A 423 1.38 -5.36 20.78
N THR A 424 1.85 -6.02 21.84
CA THR A 424 3.11 -5.67 22.54
C THR A 424 4.31 -5.79 21.60
N ALA A 425 4.42 -6.89 20.86
CA ALA A 425 5.52 -7.10 19.91
C ALA A 425 5.51 -6.05 18.79
N GLU A 426 4.34 -5.69 18.27
CA GLU A 426 4.21 -4.65 17.25
C GLU A 426 4.53 -3.26 17.78
N GLN A 427 4.08 -2.91 18.99
CA GLN A 427 4.42 -1.64 19.61
C GLN A 427 5.93 -1.49 19.82
N ALA A 428 6.60 -2.53 20.31
CA ALA A 428 8.05 -2.55 20.47
C ALA A 428 8.77 -2.40 19.12
N ALA A 429 8.34 -3.16 18.10
CA ALA A 429 8.91 -3.05 16.75
C ALA A 429 8.65 -1.67 16.11
N TYR A 430 7.50 -1.06 16.41
CA TYR A 430 7.17 0.28 15.92
C TYR A 430 8.07 1.35 16.54
N GLN A 431 8.39 1.23 17.83
CA GLN A 431 9.38 2.11 18.47
C GLN A 431 10.74 2.00 17.79
N THR A 432 11.20 0.78 17.47
CA THR A 432 12.44 0.58 16.70
C THR A 432 12.35 1.24 15.32
N TYR A 433 11.26 1.00 14.59
CA TYR A 433 10.99 1.61 13.27
C TYR A 433 11.01 3.14 13.32
N CYS A 434 10.46 3.75 14.38
CA CYS A 434 10.47 5.20 14.58
C CYS A 434 11.82 5.73 15.08
N SER A 435 12.60 4.96 15.84
CA SER A 435 13.92 5.38 16.34
C SER A 435 15.05 5.29 15.30
N GLY A 436 14.80 4.59 14.19
CA GLY A 436 15.68 4.61 13.01
C GLY A 436 15.58 5.90 12.18
N ILE A 437 14.63 6.78 12.54
CA ILE A 437 14.44 8.15 12.05
C ILE A 437 15.44 9.06 12.79
#